data_AF-A0AA85JK70-F1
#
_entry.id   AF-A0AA85JK70-F1
#
_cell.length_a   1.000
_cell.length_b   1.000
_cell.length_c   1.000
_cell.angle_alpha   90.00
_cell.angle_beta   90.00
_cell.angle_gamma   90.00
#
_symmetry.space_group_name_H-M   'P 1'
#
loop_
_entity.id
_entity.type
_entity.pdbx_description
1 polymer ?
#
loop_
_entity_poly.entity_id
_entity_poly.type
_entity_poly.pdbx_seq_one_letter_code
_entity_poly.pdbx_strand_id
1 'polypeptide(L)'
;MVIAWIIVVSLFHFVNTQPFRDCGSKIGSLISLTVTPCDKTPCALYKGHNSTITIEFNTSETVKNGRISVHGVLAHVPVPFPLDNSDLCQFVSPTCPLINSIPKYTHTYTMFVKTSYPSLTRN
;
A
#
# COMPACT_ATOMS: atom_id res chain seq x y z
N MET A 1 57.75 -1.17 -12.55
CA MET A 1 56.93 0.06 -12.62
C MET A 1 56.02 -0.12 -13.83
N VAL A 2 54.78 -0.58 -13.70
CA VAL A 2 53.61 0.16 -13.21
C VAL A 2 52.63 -0.80 -12.51
N ILE A 3 52.24 -0.47 -11.29
CA ILE A 3 51.20 -1.19 -10.51
C ILE A 3 49.87 -0.52 -10.85
N ALA A 4 49.02 -1.18 -11.64
CA ALA A 4 47.70 -0.65 -12.01
C ALA A 4 46.63 -1.30 -11.13
N TRP A 5 46.37 -0.64 -10.01
CA TRP A 5 45.20 -0.66 -9.13
C TRP A 5 44.03 -1.55 -9.59
N ILE A 6 43.89 -2.68 -8.88
CA ILE A 6 42.67 -3.50 -8.89
C ILE A 6 41.54 -2.63 -8.34
N ILE A 7 40.65 -2.19 -9.23
CA ILE A 7 39.42 -1.48 -8.86
C ILE A 7 38.54 -2.49 -8.14
N VAL A 8 38.52 -2.44 -6.80
CA VAL A 8 37.55 -3.17 -5.99
C VAL A 8 36.19 -2.51 -6.25
N VAL A 9 35.43 -3.06 -7.20
CA VAL A 9 34.03 -2.67 -7.42
C VAL A 9 33.25 -3.20 -6.22
N SER A 10 33.17 -2.39 -5.17
CA SER A 10 32.29 -2.63 -4.03
C SER A 10 30.86 -2.73 -4.56
N LEU A 11 30.29 -3.93 -4.51
CA LEU A 11 28.87 -4.20 -4.75
C LEU A 11 28.08 -3.41 -3.70
N PHE A 12 27.74 -2.17 -4.03
CA PHE A 12 26.74 -1.40 -3.30
C PHE A 12 25.40 -2.10 -3.49
N HIS A 13 25.06 -2.98 -2.56
CA HIS A 13 23.72 -3.52 -2.45
C HIS A 13 22.80 -2.37 -2.03
N PHE A 14 22.10 -1.78 -3.00
CA PHE A 14 20.96 -0.91 -2.70
C PHE A 14 19.86 -1.77 -2.09
N VAL A 15 19.79 -1.83 -0.76
CA VAL A 15 18.62 -2.35 -0.06
C VAL A 15 17.51 -1.33 -0.26
N ASN A 16 16.63 -1.58 -1.22
CA ASN A 16 15.45 -0.76 -1.42
C ASN A 16 14.44 -1.12 -0.32
N THR A 17 14.46 -0.39 0.79
CA THR A 17 13.50 -0.59 1.89
C THR A 17 12.13 -0.15 1.39
N GLN A 18 11.36 -1.10 0.86
CA GLN A 18 10.01 -0.85 0.41
C GLN A 18 9.14 -0.47 1.63
N PRO A 19 8.37 0.63 1.59
CA PRO A 19 7.61 1.12 2.74
C PRO A 19 6.40 0.22 3.09
N PHE A 20 6.21 -0.89 2.38
CA PHE A 20 5.10 -1.83 2.53
C PHE A 20 5.60 -3.28 2.44
N ARG A 21 4.79 -4.20 2.96
CA ARG A 21 5.00 -5.64 2.87
C ARG A 21 3.79 -6.27 2.19
N ASP A 22 4.00 -6.99 1.10
CA ASP A 22 2.96 -7.81 0.48
C ASP A 22 2.59 -8.98 1.42
N CYS A 23 1.31 -9.14 1.69
CA CYS A 23 0.76 -10.14 2.60
C CYS A 23 0.12 -11.34 1.88
N GLY A 24 0.23 -11.43 0.54
CA GLY A 24 -0.21 -12.60 -0.23
C GLY A 24 -1.02 -12.28 -1.48
N SER A 25 -0.65 -11.24 -2.21
CA SER A 25 -1.31 -10.87 -3.47
C SER A 25 -1.16 -11.99 -4.51
N LYS A 26 -2.27 -12.44 -5.10
CA LYS A 26 -2.28 -13.59 -6.03
C LYS A 26 -2.39 -13.18 -7.51
N ILE A 27 -3.32 -12.28 -7.80
CA ILE A 27 -3.68 -11.86 -9.17
C ILE A 27 -3.38 -10.40 -9.45
N GLY A 28 -2.80 -9.67 -8.49
CA GLY A 28 -2.47 -8.26 -8.62
C GLY A 28 -1.09 -7.97 -8.08
N SER A 29 -0.42 -6.99 -8.69
CA SER A 29 0.91 -6.55 -8.26
C SER A 29 0.87 -5.08 -7.87
N LEU A 30 1.40 -4.77 -6.68
CA LEU A 30 1.48 -3.41 -6.18
C LEU A 30 2.56 -2.63 -6.94
N ILE A 31 2.20 -1.48 -7.48
CA ILE A 31 3.11 -0.54 -8.14
C ILE A 31 3.55 0.53 -7.13
N SER A 32 2.59 1.16 -6.46
CA SER A 32 2.87 2.19 -5.46
C SER A 32 1.78 2.24 -4.38
N LEU A 33 2.14 2.74 -3.21
CA LEU A 33 1.24 2.98 -2.10
C LEU A 33 1.60 4.31 -1.44
N THR A 34 0.61 5.19 -1.35
CA THR A 34 0.75 6.52 -0.76
C THR A 34 -0.32 6.70 0.31
N VAL A 35 0.08 7.24 1.46
CA VAL A 35 -0.83 7.66 2.54
C VAL A 35 -0.72 9.17 2.67
N THR A 36 -1.85 9.87 2.77
CA THR A 36 -1.89 11.32 2.91
C THR A 36 -2.83 11.72 4.05
N PRO A 37 -2.40 12.58 4.99
CA PRO A 37 -1.03 13.08 5.16
C PRO A 37 -0.06 11.99 5.64
N CYS A 38 1.23 12.14 5.35
CA CYS A 38 2.28 11.29 5.88
C CYS A 38 3.56 12.11 6.09
N ASP A 39 3.80 12.53 7.34
CA ASP A 39 4.94 13.39 7.68
C ASP A 39 6.24 12.58 7.87
N LYS A 40 6.10 11.32 8.31
CA LYS A 40 7.22 10.39 8.56
C LYS A 40 6.78 8.97 8.25
N THR A 41 7.73 8.11 7.88
CA THR A 41 7.51 6.66 7.72
C THR A 41 7.91 5.92 9.00
N PRO A 42 7.13 4.94 9.49
CA PRO A 42 5.78 4.56 9.03
C PRO A 42 4.75 5.69 9.23
N CYS A 43 3.83 5.85 8.27
CA CYS A 43 2.86 6.94 8.27
C CYS A 43 1.95 6.89 9.50
N ALA A 44 1.86 8.00 10.22
CA ALA A 44 0.91 8.18 11.31
C ALA A 44 -0.49 8.48 10.75
N LEU A 45 -1.50 7.82 11.29
CA LEU A 45 -2.90 8.15 11.03
C LEU A 45 -3.42 9.01 12.18
N TYR A 46 -3.71 10.28 11.90
CA TYR A 46 -4.09 11.25 12.92
C TYR A 46 -5.57 11.15 13.29
N LYS A 47 -5.85 10.96 14.58
CA LYS A 47 -7.23 10.96 15.09
C LYS A 47 -7.94 12.28 14.81
N GLY A 48 -9.24 12.20 14.57
CA GLY A 48 -10.10 13.34 14.25
C GLY A 48 -9.88 13.93 12.85
N HIS A 49 -9.07 13.28 12.02
CA HIS A 49 -8.74 13.74 10.67
C HIS A 49 -9.02 12.65 9.63
N ASN A 50 -9.17 13.08 8.38
CA ASN A 50 -9.21 12.19 7.24
C ASN A 50 -7.80 11.75 6.87
N SER A 51 -7.66 10.47 6.53
CA SER A 51 -6.50 9.95 5.85
C SER A 51 -6.92 9.30 4.55
N THR A 52 -6.20 9.61 3.48
CA THR A 52 -6.41 9.05 2.15
C THR A 52 -5.30 8.08 1.82
N ILE A 53 -5.69 6.87 1.44
CA ILE A 53 -4.80 5.82 0.97
C ILE A 53 -5.00 5.71 -0.54
N THR A 54 -3.91 5.84 -1.29
CA THR A 54 -3.88 5.66 -2.74
C THR A 54 -2.98 4.48 -3.06
N ILE A 55 -3.53 3.50 -3.76
CA ILE A 55 -2.86 2.27 -4.16
C ILE A 55 -2.86 2.21 -5.68
N GLU A 56 -1.68 2.15 -6.28
CA GLU A 56 -1.53 1.84 -7.70
C GLU A 56 -1.13 0.39 -7.87
N PHE A 57 -1.82 -0.33 -8.73
CA PHE A 57 -1.60 -1.76 -8.95
C PHE A 57 -1.97 -2.16 -10.38
N ASN A 58 -1.52 -3.34 -10.79
CA ASN A 58 -2.00 -4.00 -12.01
C ASN A 58 -2.63 -5.35 -11.66
N THR A 59 -3.27 -5.99 -12.65
CA THR A 59 -3.91 -7.30 -12.48
C THR A 59 -3.45 -8.24 -13.59
N SER A 60 -3.26 -9.52 -13.27
CA SER A 60 -2.91 -10.56 -14.25
C SER A 60 -4.13 -11.17 -14.94
N GLU A 61 -5.32 -10.99 -14.34
CA GLU A 61 -6.59 -11.56 -14.79
C GLU A 61 -7.69 -10.49 -14.85
N THR A 62 -8.76 -10.76 -15.59
CA THR A 62 -9.91 -9.85 -15.63
C THR A 62 -10.76 -9.97 -14.35
N VAL A 63 -10.93 -8.86 -13.64
CA VAL A 63 -11.72 -8.77 -12.40
C VAL A 63 -13.00 -7.99 -12.66
N LYS A 64 -14.15 -8.67 -12.64
CA LYS A 64 -15.46 -8.03 -12.91
C LYS A 64 -15.93 -7.13 -11.77
N ASN A 65 -15.72 -7.58 -10.53
CA ASN A 65 -16.01 -6.83 -9.32
C ASN A 65 -15.03 -7.27 -8.21
N GLY A 66 -14.99 -6.51 -7.11
CA GLY A 66 -14.15 -6.84 -5.98
C GLY A 66 -14.65 -6.19 -4.70
N ARG A 67 -14.12 -6.63 -3.57
CA ARG A 67 -14.37 -6.02 -2.26
C ARG A 67 -13.07 -5.56 -1.63
N ILE A 68 -13.10 -4.36 -1.06
CA ILE A 68 -12.02 -3.80 -0.26
C ILE A 68 -12.15 -4.34 1.17
N SER A 69 -11.02 -4.74 1.75
CA SER A 69 -10.96 -5.19 3.14
C SER A 69 -9.75 -4.57 3.82
N VAL A 70 -9.97 -3.98 5.00
CA VAL A 70 -8.93 -3.32 5.79
C VAL A 70 -8.86 -4.00 7.15
N HIS A 71 -7.64 -4.28 7.60
CA HIS A 71 -7.37 -4.86 8.90
C HIS A 71 -6.26 -4.07 9.60
N GLY A 72 -6.47 -3.74 10.87
CA GLY A 72 -5.40 -3.27 11.75
C GLY A 72 -4.77 -4.46 12.46
N VAL A 73 -3.44 -4.52 12.55
CA VAL A 73 -2.76 -5.58 13.30
C VAL A 73 -2.44 -5.09 14.71
N LEU A 74 -3.15 -5.60 15.71
CA LEU A 74 -2.98 -5.27 17.13
C LEU A 74 -2.39 -6.46 17.86
N ALA A 75 -1.21 -6.32 18.47
CA ALA A 75 -0.54 -7.42 19.17
C ALA A 75 -0.47 -8.72 18.34
N HIS A 76 -0.10 -8.60 17.05
CA HIS A 76 -0.06 -9.69 16.05
C HIS A 76 -1.43 -10.28 15.62
N VAL A 77 -2.54 -9.76 16.13
CA VAL A 77 -3.89 -10.20 15.74
C VAL A 77 -4.46 -9.24 14.68
N PRO A 78 -4.88 -9.74 13.49
CA PRO A 78 -5.58 -8.91 12.51
C PRO A 78 -7.02 -8.63 12.99
N VAL A 79 -7.34 -7.35 13.18
CA VAL A 79 -8.66 -6.86 13.59
C VAL A 79 -9.31 -6.16 12.39
N PRO A 80 -10.49 -6.59 11.94
CA PRO A 80 -11.19 -5.95 10.82
C PRO A 80 -11.51 -4.49 11.12
N PHE A 81 -11.27 -3.62 10.14
CA PHE A 81 -11.70 -2.23 10.17
C PHE A 81 -12.97 -2.09 9.31
N PRO A 82 -14.12 -1.73 9.91
CA PRO A 82 -15.36 -1.61 9.16
C PRO A 82 -15.30 -0.44 8.18
N LEU A 83 -15.67 -0.70 6.93
CA LEU A 83 -15.81 0.30 5.88
C LEU A 83 -17.30 0.56 5.65
N ASP A 84 -17.69 1.82 5.46
CA ASP A 84 -19.07 2.18 5.13
C ASP A 84 -19.47 1.62 3.76
N ASN A 85 -18.51 1.52 2.85
CA ASN A 85 -18.66 0.91 1.54
C ASN A 85 -17.38 0.18 1.14
N SER A 86 -17.52 -1.10 0.80
CA SER A 86 -16.41 -1.96 0.43
C SER A 86 -16.38 -2.30 -1.06
N ASP A 87 -17.22 -1.73 -1.91
CA ASP A 87 -17.26 -2.04 -3.34
C ASP A 87 -16.03 -1.45 -4.04
N LEU A 88 -15.09 -2.30 -4.45
CA LEU A 88 -13.83 -1.89 -5.10
C LEU A 88 -14.10 -0.99 -6.31
N CYS A 89 -15.14 -1.28 -7.09
CA CYS A 89 -15.40 -0.64 -8.37
C CYS A 89 -15.78 0.83 -8.24
N GLN A 90 -16.22 1.25 -7.06
CA GLN A 90 -16.57 2.65 -6.77
C GLN A 90 -15.36 3.50 -6.40
N PHE A 91 -14.23 2.87 -6.08
CA PHE A 91 -13.04 3.54 -5.57
C PHE A 91 -11.80 3.31 -6.43
N VAL A 92 -11.96 2.76 -7.63
CA VAL A 92 -10.86 2.44 -8.55
C VAL A 92 -11.05 3.15 -9.88
N SER A 93 -9.95 3.64 -10.44
CA SER A 93 -9.88 4.29 -11.75
C SER A 93 -8.75 3.67 -12.59
N PRO A 94 -9.00 3.25 -13.85
CA PRO A 94 -10.31 3.12 -14.48
C PRO A 94 -11.27 2.21 -13.69
N THR A 95 -12.59 2.42 -13.84
CA THR A 95 -13.59 1.61 -13.12
C THR A 95 -13.66 0.19 -13.67
N CYS A 96 -14.29 -0.71 -12.91
CA CYS A 96 -14.46 -2.10 -13.29
C CYS A 96 -15.20 -2.28 -14.63
N PRO A 97 -14.94 -3.37 -15.37
CA PRO A 97 -14.03 -4.47 -15.01
C PRO A 97 -12.55 -4.09 -15.10
N LEU A 98 -11.74 -4.59 -14.17
CA LEU A 98 -10.28 -4.46 -14.26
C LEU A 98 -9.79 -5.48 -15.29
N ILE A 99 -9.33 -5.00 -16.44
CA ILE A 99 -8.72 -5.78 -17.52
C ILE A 99 -7.21 -5.81 -17.32
N ASN A 100 -6.61 -6.98 -17.51
CA ASN A 100 -5.18 -7.26 -17.38
C ASN A 100 -4.30 -6.57 -18.44
N SER A 101 -4.87 -6.15 -19.57
CA SER A 101 -4.16 -5.36 -20.59
C SER A 101 -3.95 -3.90 -20.19
N ILE A 102 -4.64 -3.40 -19.15
CA ILE A 102 -4.44 -2.05 -18.63
C ILE A 102 -3.27 -2.10 -17.65
N PRO A 103 -2.22 -1.27 -17.85
CA PRO A 103 -0.97 -1.39 -17.10
C PRO A 103 -1.09 -0.92 -15.65
N LYS A 104 -2.10 -0.11 -15.32
CA LYS A 104 -2.25 0.50 -14.00
C LYS A 104 -3.70 0.86 -13.70
N TYR A 105 -4.11 0.50 -12.49
CA TYR A 105 -5.30 1.00 -11.80
C TYR A 105 -4.87 1.79 -10.57
N THR A 106 -5.64 2.82 -10.26
CA THR A 106 -5.47 3.63 -9.06
C THR A 106 -6.71 3.47 -8.19
N HIS A 107 -6.53 2.85 -7.03
CA HIS A 107 -7.53 2.78 -5.98
C HIS A 107 -7.29 3.88 -4.96
N THR A 108 -8.30 4.70 -4.69
CA THR A 108 -8.22 5.79 -3.71
C THR A 108 -9.35 5.66 -2.71
N TYR A 109 -9.00 5.57 -1.42
CA TYR A 109 -9.97 5.49 -0.34
C TYR A 109 -9.63 6.48 0.77
N THR A 110 -10.61 7.29 1.18
CA THR A 110 -10.47 8.23 2.29
C THR A 110 -11.25 7.73 3.49
N MET A 111 -10.56 7.58 4.62
CA MET A 111 -11.15 7.17 5.90
C MET A 111 -11.00 8.26 6.95
N PHE A 112 -12.06 8.46 7.74
CA PHE A 112 -11.99 9.28 8.94
C PHE A 112 -11.45 8.46 10.12
N VAL A 113 -10.33 8.90 10.71
CA VAL A 113 -9.74 8.23 11.87
C VAL A 113 -10.46 8.69 13.13
N LYS A 114 -11.36 7.85 13.67
CA LYS A 114 -12.16 8.21 14.84
C LYS A 114 -11.28 8.50 16.06
N THR A 115 -11.70 9.48 16.86
CA THR A 115 -11.04 9.84 18.12
C THR A 115 -11.07 8.72 19.16
N SER A 116 -12.06 7.82 19.07
CA SER A 116 -12.20 6.65 19.92
C SER A 116 -11.22 5.51 19.63
N TYR A 117 -10.50 5.54 18.50
CA TYR A 117 -9.51 4.50 18.19
C TYR A 117 -8.30 4.59 19.13
N PRO A 118 -7.68 3.46 19.52
CA PRO A 118 -6.52 3.47 20.40
C PRO A 118 -5.33 4.18 19.73
N SER A 119 -4.50 4.86 20.52
CA SER A 119 -3.19 5.33 20.05
C SER A 119 -2.21 4.16 20.13
N LEU A 120 -1.53 3.87 19.03
CA LEU A 120 -0.56 2.80 18.96
C LEU A 120 0.77 3.37 18.50
N THR A 121 1.85 2.99 19.16
CA THR A 121 3.22 3.25 18.70
C THR A 121 3.82 1.92 18.27
N ARG A 122 4.47 1.90 17.10
CA ARG A 122 5.34 0.80 16.72
C ARG A 122 6.60 0.94 17.59
N ASN A 123 6.70 0.11 18.62
CA ASN A 123 7.90 0.00 19.46
C ASN A 123 9.02 -0.73 18.70
#